data_AF-A0A170UFD3-F1
#
_entry.id   AF-A0A170UFD3-F1
#
_cell.length_a   1.000
_cell.length_b   1.000
_cell.length_c   1.000
_cell.angle_alpha   90.00
_cell.angle_beta   90.00
_cell.angle_gamma   90.00
#
_symmetry.space_group_name_H-M   'P 1'
#
loop_
_entity.id
_entity.type
_entity.pdbx_description
1 polymer ?
#
loop_
_entity_poly.entity_id
_entity_poly.type
_entity_poly.pdbx_seq_one_letter_code
_entity_poly.pdbx_strand_id
1 'polypeptide(L)'
;LRRVPALTQYKSVASAGMLDITNDRTIPWINKQLKELVEKYNVDSFYLDMGTAYDMPQYYQLHQNLTNPDHYKSIFTNKIQASHRVIGVSGAIARPPAPVFVHYQLYHPRGNHYKLLYQLCSHMV
;
A
#
# COMPACT_ATOMS: atom_id res chain seq x y z
N LEU A 1 -28.58 5.28 7.15
CA LEU A 1 -27.24 4.67 6.96
C LEU A 1 -26.20 5.79 6.90
N ARG A 2 -25.37 5.93 7.95
CA ARG A 2 -24.38 7.00 8.06
C ARG A 2 -23.18 6.62 7.19
N ARG A 3 -22.87 7.39 6.15
CA ARG A 3 -21.64 7.23 5.36
C ARG A 3 -20.48 7.76 6.19
N VAL A 4 -19.95 6.92 7.07
CA VAL A 4 -18.78 7.26 7.89
C VAL A 4 -17.55 7.10 6.99
N PRO A 5 -16.75 8.17 6.77
CA PRO A 5 -15.50 8.04 6.04
C PRO A 5 -14.56 7.13 6.83
N ALA A 6 -13.84 6.24 6.13
CA ALA A 6 -12.87 5.34 6.72
C ALA A 6 -11.60 6.09 7.13
N LEU A 7 -11.71 6.94 8.17
CA LEU A 7 -10.64 7.77 8.70
C LEU A 7 -9.83 7.00 9.74
N THR A 8 -8.52 7.09 9.62
CA THR A 8 -7.54 6.44 10.50
C THR A 8 -6.36 7.37 10.78
N GLN A 9 -5.41 6.93 11.59
CA GLN A 9 -4.09 7.52 11.72
C GLN A 9 -3.09 6.65 10.98
N TYR A 10 -2.10 7.27 10.33
CA TYR A 10 -1.04 6.51 9.67
C TYR A 10 0.31 7.16 9.91
N LYS A 11 1.22 6.44 10.58
CA LYS A 11 2.54 6.95 10.97
C LYS A 11 2.42 8.29 11.71
N SER A 12 3.13 9.33 11.26
CA SER A 12 3.08 10.66 11.85
C SER A 12 1.85 11.48 11.43
N VAL A 13 0.97 10.95 10.58
CA VAL A 13 -0.21 11.66 10.07
C VAL A 13 -1.42 11.35 10.96
N ALA A 14 -1.89 12.38 11.66
CA ALA A 14 -3.01 12.29 12.61
C ALA A 14 -4.39 12.08 11.96
N SER A 15 -4.50 12.26 10.64
CA SER A 15 -5.75 12.01 9.90
C SER A 15 -5.42 11.56 8.48
N ALA A 16 -5.69 10.28 8.21
CA ALA A 16 -5.57 9.65 6.91
C ALA A 16 -6.92 9.02 6.52
N GLY A 17 -7.21 8.96 5.23
CA GLY A 17 -8.38 8.28 4.70
C GLY A 17 -7.98 6.98 4.00
N MET A 18 -8.71 5.90 4.27
CA MET A 18 -8.57 4.66 3.53
C MET A 18 -9.27 4.77 2.17
N LEU A 19 -8.56 4.42 1.09
CA LEU A 19 -9.13 4.39 -0.25
C LEU A 19 -10.01 3.16 -0.42
N ASP A 20 -11.16 3.31 -1.08
CA ASP A 20 -12.00 2.18 -1.41
C ASP A 20 -11.54 1.52 -2.71
N ILE A 21 -10.53 0.65 -2.61
CA ILE A 21 -9.95 -0.08 -3.75
C ILE A 21 -10.91 -1.12 -4.37
N THR A 22 -12.06 -1.38 -3.73
CA THR A 22 -13.07 -2.32 -4.21
C THR A 22 -14.10 -1.64 -5.12
N ASN A 23 -14.09 -0.31 -5.17
CA ASN A 23 -14.87 0.49 -6.10
C ASN A 23 -14.15 0.61 -7.45
N ASP A 24 -14.85 0.29 -8.52
CA ASP A 24 -14.30 0.27 -9.89
C ASP A 24 -13.86 1.66 -10.39
N ARG A 25 -14.28 2.74 -9.73
CA ARG A 25 -13.85 4.11 -10.05
C ARG A 25 -12.54 4.51 -9.39
N THR A 26 -12.17 3.89 -8.28
CA THR A 26 -10.97 4.25 -7.50
C THR A 26 -9.69 3.92 -8.25
N ILE A 27 -9.68 2.78 -8.93
CA ILE A 27 -8.47 2.23 -9.57
C ILE A 27 -8.06 3.02 -10.83
N PRO A 28 -9.00 3.36 -11.75
CA PRO A 28 -8.70 4.31 -12.82
C PRO A 28 -8.23 5.67 -12.29
N TRP A 29 -8.84 6.17 -11.21
CA TRP A 29 -8.45 7.45 -10.62
C TRP A 29 -7.01 7.43 -10.10
N ILE A 30 -6.63 6.43 -9.30
CA ILE A 30 -5.26 6.37 -8.78
C ILE A 30 -4.23 6.08 -9.88
N ASN A 31 -4.56 5.25 -10.87
CA ASN A 31 -3.67 5.02 -12.02
C ASN A 31 -3.41 6.31 -12.81
N LYS A 32 -4.44 7.16 -12.97
CA LYS A 32 -4.26 8.49 -13.57
C LYS A 32 -3.29 9.35 -12.75
N GLN A 33 -3.45 9.39 -11.43
CA GLN A 33 -2.55 10.16 -10.55
C GLN A 33 -1.10 9.64 -10.60
N LEU A 34 -0.91 8.32 -10.56
CA LEU A 34 0.42 7.71 -10.67
C LEU A 34 1.06 7.98 -12.04
N LYS A 35 0.27 7.91 -13.12
CA LYS A 35 0.74 8.26 -14.47
C LYS A 35 1.21 9.70 -14.57
N GLU A 36 0.44 10.65 -14.03
CA GLU A 36 0.82 12.07 -13.99
C GLU A 36 2.14 12.28 -13.22
N LEU A 37 2.39 11.52 -12.16
CA LEU A 37 3.66 11.57 -11.42
C LEU A 37 4.84 11.00 -12.24
N VAL A 38 4.63 9.89 -12.95
CA VAL A 38 5.64 9.33 -13.86
C VAL A 38 6.02 10.36 -14.93
N GLU A 39 5.03 10.95 -15.59
CA GLU A 39 5.26 11.91 -16.68
C GLU A 39 5.94 13.20 -16.17
N LYS A 40 5.55 13.67 -14.99
CA LYS A 40 6.05 14.95 -14.44
C LYS A 40 7.45 14.83 -13.84
N TYR A 41 7.76 13.72 -13.19
CA TYR A 41 8.98 13.57 -12.38
C TYR A 41 9.90 12.45 -12.89
N ASN A 42 9.55 11.78 -13.98
CA ASN A 42 10.28 10.66 -14.57
C ASN A 42 10.54 9.53 -13.56
N VAL A 43 9.48 9.12 -12.85
CA VAL A 43 9.52 8.04 -11.86
C VAL A 43 9.53 6.68 -12.56
N ASP A 44 10.56 5.86 -12.32
CA ASP A 44 10.67 4.53 -12.94
C ASP A 44 9.82 3.45 -12.26
N SER A 45 9.62 3.56 -10.95
CA SER A 45 8.91 2.56 -10.17
C SER A 45 8.38 3.11 -8.85
N PHE A 46 7.37 2.44 -8.31
CA PHE A 46 6.74 2.79 -7.04
C PHE A 46 7.05 1.77 -5.95
N TYR A 47 7.15 2.28 -4.73
CA TYR A 47 7.07 1.51 -3.49
C TYR A 47 5.70 1.73 -2.86
N LEU A 48 4.94 0.66 -2.62
CA LEU A 48 3.61 0.75 -2.03
C LEU A 48 3.68 0.49 -0.52
N ASP A 49 3.54 1.57 0.24
CA ASP A 49 3.45 1.50 1.69
C ASP A 49 1.98 1.44 2.14
N MET A 50 1.53 0.24 2.53
CA MET A 50 0.11 -0.05 2.81
C MET A 50 -0.17 -0.31 4.30
N GLY A 51 0.81 -0.06 5.18
CA GLY A 51 0.67 -0.30 6.62
C GLY A 51 0.38 -1.76 6.98
N THR A 52 -0.30 -1.94 8.09
CA THR A 52 -0.72 -3.20 8.69
C THR A 52 -2.25 -3.25 8.83
N ALA A 53 -2.79 -4.43 9.14
CA ALA A 53 -4.21 -4.56 9.48
C ALA A 53 -4.62 -3.66 10.66
N TYR A 54 -3.69 -3.32 11.57
CA TYR A 54 -3.94 -2.42 12.71
C TYR A 54 -4.09 -0.95 12.30
N ASP A 55 -3.58 -0.55 11.15
CA ASP A 55 -3.72 0.80 10.62
C ASP A 55 -5.11 1.01 9.97
N MET A 56 -5.88 -0.06 9.75
CA MET A 56 -7.24 0.04 9.27
C MET A 56 -8.19 0.52 10.38
N PRO A 57 -9.10 1.45 10.07
CA PRO A 57 -10.05 1.94 11.06
C PRO A 57 -10.94 0.81 11.56
N GLN A 58 -11.37 0.87 12.83
CA GLN A 58 -12.23 -0.15 13.42
C GLN A 58 -13.60 -0.25 12.70
N TYR A 59 -14.07 0.85 12.13
CA TYR A 59 -15.33 0.91 11.40
C TYR A 59 -15.10 1.51 10.01
N TYR A 60 -15.32 0.71 8.97
CA TYR A 60 -15.29 1.14 7.58
C TYR A 60 -16.34 0.39 6.75
N GLN A 61 -16.70 0.99 5.63
CA GLN A 61 -17.55 0.37 4.62
C GLN A 61 -16.91 0.59 3.25
N LEU A 62 -16.60 -0.51 2.57
CA LEU A 62 -16.11 -0.50 1.18
C LEU A 62 -17.26 -0.89 0.23
N HIS A 63 -17.08 -0.63 -1.07
CA HIS A 63 -18.04 -1.03 -2.09
C HIS A 63 -18.27 -2.54 -2.12
N GLN A 64 -17.21 -3.33 -1.92
CA GLN A 64 -17.26 -4.78 -1.73
C GLN A 64 -16.57 -5.15 -0.42
N ASN A 65 -17.12 -6.13 0.30
CA ASN A 65 -16.57 -6.55 1.59
C ASN A 65 -15.22 -7.26 1.40
N LEU A 66 -14.29 -6.96 2.30
CA LEU A 66 -13.04 -7.73 2.41
C LEU A 66 -13.29 -8.99 3.23
N THR A 67 -12.65 -10.10 2.84
CA THR A 67 -12.64 -11.34 3.64
C THR A 67 -11.98 -11.13 5.00
N ASN A 68 -10.93 -10.30 5.07
CA ASN A 68 -10.26 -9.84 6.28
C ASN A 68 -9.50 -8.52 5.98
N PRO A 69 -9.02 -7.77 6.99
CA PRO A 69 -8.30 -6.52 6.77
C PRO A 69 -7.06 -6.66 5.87
N ASP A 70 -6.28 -7.73 6.02
CA ASP A 70 -5.07 -7.92 5.22
C ASP A 70 -5.37 -8.10 3.72
N HIS A 71 -6.54 -8.67 3.36
CA HIS A 71 -6.96 -8.88 1.96
C HIS A 71 -6.89 -7.61 1.13
N TYR A 72 -7.06 -6.43 1.76
CA TYR A 72 -6.91 -5.14 1.13
C TYR A 72 -5.58 -5.00 0.35
N LYS A 73 -4.46 -5.43 0.96
CA LYS A 73 -3.12 -5.28 0.38
C LYS A 73 -2.95 -6.05 -0.91
N SER A 74 -3.48 -7.27 -0.94
CA SER A 74 -3.43 -8.14 -2.11
C SER A 74 -4.23 -7.55 -3.26
N ILE A 75 -5.46 -7.09 -3.00
CA ILE A 75 -6.29 -6.44 -4.03
C ILE A 75 -5.57 -5.19 -4.57
N PHE A 76 -5.06 -4.33 -3.69
CA PHE A 76 -4.45 -3.08 -4.11
C PHE A 76 -3.18 -3.30 -4.93
N THR A 77 -2.26 -4.12 -4.42
CA THR A 77 -1.00 -4.44 -5.13
C THR A 77 -1.29 -5.04 -6.50
N ASN A 78 -2.24 -5.99 -6.58
CA ASN A 78 -2.58 -6.64 -7.84
C ASN A 78 -3.14 -5.68 -8.89
N LYS A 79 -3.96 -4.71 -8.47
CA LYS A 79 -4.54 -3.74 -9.38
C LYS A 79 -3.53 -2.68 -9.84
N ILE A 80 -2.60 -2.26 -8.99
CA ILE A 80 -1.58 -1.26 -9.35
C ILE A 80 -0.47 -1.87 -10.21
N GLN A 81 0.03 -3.05 -9.87
CA GLN A 81 1.12 -3.69 -10.62
C GLN A 81 0.76 -4.03 -12.07
N ALA A 82 -0.54 -4.10 -12.39
CA ALA A 82 -1.04 -4.31 -13.74
C ALA A 82 -0.82 -3.09 -14.66
N SER A 83 -0.64 -1.89 -14.11
CA SER A 83 -0.51 -0.64 -14.87
C SER A 83 0.78 0.12 -14.60
N HIS A 84 1.42 -0.13 -13.45
CA HIS A 84 2.62 0.57 -13.02
C HIS A 84 3.66 -0.41 -12.49
N ARG A 85 4.94 -0.10 -12.72
CA ARG A 85 6.03 -0.88 -12.14
C ARG A 85 6.07 -0.66 -10.63
N VAL A 86 5.75 -1.69 -9.88
CA VAL A 86 5.93 -1.74 -8.42
C VAL A 86 7.23 -2.51 -8.16
N ILE A 87 8.15 -1.92 -7.40
CA ILE A 87 9.41 -2.57 -7.04
C ILE A 87 9.36 -3.16 -5.63
N GLY A 88 8.48 -2.65 -4.78
CA GLY A 88 8.29 -3.25 -3.46
C GLY A 88 7.05 -2.78 -2.72
N VAL A 89 6.74 -3.53 -1.66
CA VAL A 89 5.59 -3.31 -0.77
C VAL A 89 6.03 -3.35 0.69
N SER A 90 5.35 -2.61 1.58
CA SER A 90 5.65 -2.67 3.03
C SER A 90 5.11 -3.91 3.75
N GLY A 91 4.29 -4.72 3.07
CA GLY A 91 3.80 -5.98 3.59
C GLY A 91 2.98 -6.73 2.55
N ALA A 92 2.92 -8.06 2.69
CA ALA A 92 2.16 -8.93 1.81
C ALA A 92 1.65 -10.15 2.58
N ILE A 93 0.44 -10.64 2.24
CA ILE A 93 -0.10 -11.89 2.80
C ILE A 93 0.50 -13.11 2.11
N ALA A 94 0.74 -13.00 0.80
CA ALA A 94 1.36 -14.00 -0.03
C ALA A 94 2.55 -13.39 -0.75
N ARG A 95 3.48 -14.23 -1.23
CA ARG A 95 4.62 -13.77 -2.03
C ARG A 95 4.09 -12.96 -3.24
N PRO A 96 4.43 -11.67 -3.35
CA PRO A 96 4.11 -10.88 -4.53
C PRO A 96 4.77 -11.49 -5.78
N PRO A 97 4.17 -11.33 -6.98
CA PRO A 97 4.83 -11.78 -8.20
C PRO A 97 6.16 -11.04 -8.41
N ALA A 98 7.15 -11.72 -8.98
CA ALA A 98 8.41 -11.09 -9.35
C ALA A 98 8.14 -9.91 -10.32
N PRO A 99 8.89 -8.79 -10.23
CA PRO A 99 10.06 -8.55 -9.39
C PRO A 99 9.76 -7.79 -8.07
N VAL A 100 8.55 -7.90 -7.50
CA VAL A 100 8.15 -7.11 -6.33
C VAL A 100 8.77 -7.68 -5.04
N PHE A 101 9.53 -6.85 -4.32
CA PHE A 101 10.12 -7.21 -3.02
C PHE A 101 9.25 -6.80 -1.83
N VAL A 102 9.32 -7.54 -0.72
CA VAL A 102 8.63 -7.18 0.53
C VAL A 102 9.63 -6.56 1.50
N HIS A 103 9.32 -5.37 2.01
CA HIS A 103 10.10 -4.70 3.05
C HIS A 103 9.28 -4.63 4.34
N TYR A 104 9.68 -5.37 5.37
CA TYR A 104 9.03 -5.30 6.68
C TYR A 104 9.61 -4.14 7.51
N GLN A 105 8.78 -3.16 7.84
CA GLN A 105 9.15 -2.10 8.78
C GLN A 105 9.10 -2.64 10.21
N LEU A 106 10.25 -2.76 10.85
CA LEU A 106 10.33 -3.03 12.28
C LEU A 106 9.88 -1.77 13.03
N TYR A 107 8.80 -1.86 13.80
CA TYR A 107 8.36 -0.78 14.68
C TYR A 107 9.46 -0.49 15.72
N HIS A 108 10.01 0.73 15.71
CA HIS A 108 10.91 1.23 16.75
C HIS A 108 10.21 2.38 17.50
N PRO A 109 10.04 2.30 18.83
CA PRO A 109 9.21 3.23 19.60
C PRO A 109 9.81 4.64 19.78
N ARG A 110 11.01 4.91 19.26
CA ARG A 110 11.60 6.25 19.26
C ARG A 110 12.27 6.54 17.93
N GLY A 111 11.74 7.54 17.24
CA GLY A 111 12.47 8.33 16.26
C GLY A 111 12.73 7.64 14.94
N ASN A 112 12.41 8.38 13.87
CA ASN A 112 13.00 8.19 12.57
C ASN A 112 14.49 7.91 12.74
N HIS A 113 14.93 6.73 12.32
CA HIS A 113 16.04 6.53 11.41
C HIS A 113 16.59 5.07 11.48
N TYR A 114 16.90 4.54 10.29
CA TYR A 114 17.88 3.49 9.96
C TYR A 114 17.53 1.99 10.13
N LYS A 115 17.73 1.29 9.00
CA LYS A 115 18.44 0.02 8.76
C LYS A 115 17.56 -0.97 7.99
N LEU A 116 18.07 -1.49 6.88
CA LEU A 116 17.57 -2.62 6.08
C LEU A 116 17.03 -2.34 4.67
N LEU A 117 17.84 -1.77 3.80
CA LEU A 117 18.65 -2.50 2.81
C LEU A 117 19.30 -3.87 3.14
N TYR A 118 19.11 -4.56 4.28
CA TYR A 118 19.98 -5.72 4.59
C TYR A 118 19.61 -6.95 3.76
N GLN A 119 18.55 -6.91 2.95
CA GLN A 119 18.12 -8.09 2.20
C GLN A 119 17.68 -7.79 0.77
N LEU A 120 18.13 -6.69 0.15
CA LEU A 120 18.25 -6.68 -1.31
C LEU A 120 19.48 -7.48 -1.76
N CYS A 121 20.48 -7.67 -0.88
CA CYS A 121 21.85 -8.06 -1.26
C CYS A 121 22.33 -9.45 -0.83
N SER A 122 21.58 -10.26 -0.08
CA SER A 122 22.15 -11.54 0.40
C SER A 122 21.87 -12.76 -0.47
N HIS A 123 20.86 -12.73 -1.36
CA HIS A 123 20.51 -13.88 -2.21
C HIS A 123 19.95 -13.43 -3.57
N MET A 124 20.73 -12.66 -4.34
CA MET A 124 20.82 -12.94 -5.78
C MET A 124 21.57 -14.28 -5.88
N VAL A 125 20.82 -15.38 -5.77
CA VAL A 125 21.24 -16.75 -6.14
C VAL A 125 20.06 -17.39 -6.83
#